data_AF-A0A7C0VBL7-F1
#
_entry.id   AF-A0A7C0VBL7-F1
#
_cell.length_a   1.000
_cell.length_b   1.000
_cell.length_c   1.000
_cell.angle_alpha   90.00
_cell.angle_beta   90.00
_cell.angle_gamma   90.00
#
_symmetry.space_group_name_H-M   'P 1'
#
loop_
_entity.id
_entity.type
_entity.pdbx_description
1 polymer ?
#
loop_
_entity_poly.entity_id
_entity_poly.type
_entity_poly.pdbx_seq_one_letter_code
_entity_poly.pdbx_strand_id
1 'polypeptide(L)'
;MARIDDYRMALRLGKEKLKDRNPHLICRYAGMDIEESESNIIFKIRWLNRDVEIQWPEFHMEYVEGGRELPIQESILILHYIIGCMEARQRELTNNWISFKDIPDGRFYLDAFNKRAKDPLVDAFGKDPDLLIPVISSLYAGKPSDYGDVSIKLSPLPLIRVLLVMWKGDEEFPPEGNILFDENISQILSAEDIAWLSQMIVFPAIGELRRYLEGKEVR
;
A
#
# COMPACT_ATOMS: atom_id res chain seq x y z
N MET A 1 -16.64 2.79 -13.08
CA MET A 1 -16.12 3.51 -11.89
C MET A 1 -17.14 3.27 -10.79
N ALA A 2 -16.75 2.72 -9.64
CA ALA A 2 -17.66 2.49 -8.52
C ALA A 2 -18.32 3.82 -8.12
N ARG A 3 -19.60 3.80 -7.77
CA ARG A 3 -20.33 5.01 -7.35
C ARG A 3 -19.85 5.38 -5.95
N ILE A 4 -19.91 6.67 -5.61
CA ILE A 4 -19.52 7.14 -4.26
C ILE A 4 -20.30 6.43 -3.15
N ASP A 5 -21.52 5.99 -3.45
CA ASP A 5 -22.37 5.21 -2.53
C ASP A 5 -21.80 3.82 -2.26
N ASP A 6 -21.14 3.19 -3.24
CA ASP A 6 -20.50 1.88 -3.07
C ASP A 6 -19.34 1.96 -2.08
N TYR A 7 -18.53 3.03 -2.15
CA TYR A 7 -17.45 3.29 -1.20
C TYR A 7 -17.98 3.58 0.21
N ARG A 8 -19.03 4.41 0.33
CA ARG A 8 -19.65 4.68 1.64
C ARG A 8 -20.23 3.41 2.26
N MET A 9 -20.80 2.53 1.44
CA MET A 9 -21.29 1.23 1.87
C MET A 9 -20.13 0.34 2.37
N ALA A 10 -19.05 0.21 1.60
CA ALA A 10 -17.87 -0.57 1.97
C ALA A 10 -17.26 -0.07 3.29
N LEU A 11 -17.09 1.25 3.44
CA LEU A 11 -16.59 1.87 4.67
C LEU A 11 -17.49 1.52 5.87
N ARG A 12 -18.81 1.69 5.72
CA ARG A 12 -19.78 1.38 6.77
C ARG A 12 -19.71 -0.09 7.18
N LEU A 13 -19.67 -1.01 6.23
CA LEU A 13 -19.60 -2.46 6.50
C LEU A 13 -18.28 -2.83 7.21
N GLY A 14 -17.16 -2.20 6.83
CA GLY A 14 -15.88 -2.40 7.50
C GLY A 14 -15.92 -1.98 8.97
N LYS A 15 -16.47 -0.79 9.25
CA LYS A 15 -16.64 -0.29 10.64
C LYS A 15 -17.53 -1.19 11.48
N GLU A 16 -18.68 -1.60 10.93
CA GLU A 16 -19.63 -2.49 11.61
C GLU A 16 -19.03 -3.86 11.95
N LYS A 17 -18.13 -4.40 11.11
CA LYS A 17 -17.43 -5.66 11.40
C LYS A 17 -16.46 -5.57 12.59
N LEU A 18 -15.95 -4.36 12.88
CA LEU A 18 -14.89 -4.15 13.85
C LEU A 18 -15.38 -3.54 15.17
N LYS A 19 -16.44 -2.72 15.19
CA LYS A 19 -16.85 -1.92 16.37
C LYS A 19 -17.09 -2.70 17.67
N ASP A 20 -17.47 -3.98 17.57
CA ASP A 20 -17.76 -4.84 18.73
C ASP A 20 -16.57 -5.77 19.08
N ARG A 21 -15.40 -5.57 18.45
CA ARG A 21 -14.17 -6.33 18.72
C ARG A 21 -13.38 -5.72 19.87
N ASN A 22 -12.46 -6.50 20.43
CA ASN A 22 -11.55 -6.00 21.45
C ASN A 22 -10.50 -5.07 20.81
N PRO A 23 -10.39 -3.80 21.25
CA PRO A 23 -9.48 -2.82 20.64
C PRO A 23 -8.00 -3.20 20.78
N HIS A 24 -7.59 -3.79 21.91
CA HIS A 24 -6.21 -4.26 22.08
C HIS A 24 -5.87 -5.43 21.13
N LEU A 25 -6.82 -6.33 20.86
CA LEU A 25 -6.62 -7.41 19.88
C LEU A 25 -6.52 -6.88 18.46
N ILE A 26 -7.33 -5.87 18.12
CA ILE A 26 -7.23 -5.15 16.84
C ILE A 26 -5.81 -4.59 16.66
N CYS A 27 -5.35 -3.78 17.62
CA CYS A 27 -4.02 -3.17 17.54
C CYS A 27 -2.91 -4.22 17.48
N ARG A 28 -2.97 -5.24 18.34
CA ARG A 28 -1.99 -6.33 18.35
C ARG A 28 -1.90 -7.03 17.00
N TYR A 29 -3.03 -7.43 16.43
CA TYR A 29 -3.02 -8.22 15.19
C TYR A 29 -2.71 -7.40 13.95
N ALA A 30 -3.10 -6.13 13.91
CA ALA A 30 -2.81 -5.22 12.82
C ALA A 30 -1.43 -4.53 12.93
N GLY A 31 -0.68 -4.77 14.02
CA GLY A 31 0.61 -4.12 14.27
C GLY A 31 0.48 -2.61 14.46
N MET A 32 -0.54 -2.17 15.18
CA MET A 32 -0.81 -0.77 15.52
C MET A 32 -0.51 -0.53 17.00
N ASP A 33 -0.14 0.71 17.32
CA ASP A 33 -0.08 1.15 18.72
C ASP A 33 -1.47 1.57 19.20
N ILE A 34 -1.67 1.58 20.52
CA ILE A 34 -2.91 1.98 21.17
C ILE A 34 -2.62 2.99 22.27
N GLU A 35 -3.37 4.09 22.26
CA GLU A 35 -3.36 5.11 23.30
C GLU A 35 -4.74 5.22 23.94
N GLU A 36 -4.78 5.13 25.27
CA GLU A 36 -6.02 5.06 26.03
C GLU A 36 -6.07 6.16 27.07
N SER A 37 -7.21 6.85 27.11
CA SER A 37 -7.57 7.86 28.10
C SER A 37 -8.91 7.49 28.72
N GLU A 38 -9.34 8.22 29.76
CA GLU A 38 -10.61 7.93 30.46
C GLU A 38 -11.84 7.95 29.54
N SER A 39 -11.81 8.70 28.44
CA SER A 39 -12.96 8.86 27.54
C SER A 39 -12.74 8.36 26.11
N ASN A 40 -11.49 8.18 25.67
CA ASN A 40 -11.17 7.93 24.26
C ASN A 40 -10.07 6.88 24.08
N ILE A 41 -10.17 6.10 23.00
CA ILE A 41 -9.15 5.16 22.53
C ILE A 41 -8.72 5.60 21.12
N ILE A 42 -7.42 5.72 20.90
CA ILE A 42 -6.81 6.09 19.63
C ILE A 42 -5.86 4.98 19.19
N PHE A 43 -6.01 4.51 17.95
CA PHE A 43 -5.02 3.61 17.32
C PHE A 43 -4.06 4.43 16.47
N LYS A 44 -2.78 4.05 16.47
CA LYS A 44 -1.75 4.66 15.63
C LYS A 44 -1.18 3.64 14.67
N ILE A 45 -1.20 3.99 13.38
CA ILE A 45 -0.68 3.14 12.30
C ILE A 45 0.12 3.98 11.30
N ARG A 46 1.17 3.38 10.74
CA ARG A 46 1.88 3.97 9.60
C ARG A 46 1.27 3.49 8.29
N TRP A 47 0.78 4.43 7.49
CA TRP A 47 0.17 4.23 6.19
C TRP A 47 0.98 4.98 5.12
N LEU A 48 1.58 4.25 4.18
CA LEU A 48 2.45 4.79 3.13
C LEU A 48 3.47 5.80 3.66
N ASN A 49 4.17 5.41 4.74
CA ASN A 49 5.19 6.22 5.43
C ASN A 49 4.66 7.48 6.15
N ARG A 50 3.35 7.59 6.36
CA ARG A 50 2.71 8.70 7.08
C ARG A 50 1.95 8.17 8.29
N ASP A 51 1.97 8.93 9.37
CA ASP A 51 1.31 8.53 10.61
C ASP A 51 -0.18 8.88 10.56
N VAL A 52 -1.01 7.90 10.90
CA VAL A 52 -2.46 7.98 10.89
C VAL A 52 -2.98 7.63 12.28
N GLU A 53 -3.87 8.48 12.78
CA GLU A 53 -4.64 8.23 13.99
C GLU A 53 -6.05 7.77 13.62
N ILE A 54 -6.53 6.75 14.34
CA ILE A 54 -7.84 6.15 14.15
C ILE A 54 -8.60 6.22 15.48
N GLN A 55 -9.69 6.97 15.51
CA GLN A 55 -10.54 7.08 16.69
C GLN A 55 -11.44 5.86 16.80
N TRP A 56 -11.44 5.20 17.96
CA TRP A 56 -12.31 4.06 18.25
C TRP A 56 -13.48 4.48 19.15
N PRO A 57 -14.71 3.96 18.93
CA PRO A 57 -15.10 2.90 17.98
C PRO A 57 -15.56 3.38 16.60
N GLU A 58 -15.56 4.69 16.31
CA GLU A 58 -16.15 5.26 15.09
C GLU A 58 -15.27 5.06 13.84
N PHE A 59 -14.00 4.71 14.02
CA PHE A 59 -12.98 4.62 12.97
C PHE A 59 -12.93 5.90 12.12
N HIS A 60 -12.92 7.05 12.78
CA HIS A 60 -12.55 8.31 12.14
C HIS A 60 -11.03 8.32 11.95
N MET A 61 -10.57 8.59 10.73
CA MET A 61 -9.15 8.44 10.37
C MET A 61 -8.58 9.76 9.87
N GLU A 62 -7.51 10.22 10.51
CA GLU A 62 -6.82 11.45 10.15
C GLU A 62 -5.32 11.22 10.05
N TYR A 63 -4.71 11.93 9.11
CA TYR A 63 -3.27 12.07 9.11
C TYR A 63 -2.87 12.97 10.28
N VAL A 64 -1.91 12.50 11.09
CA VAL A 64 -1.33 13.29 12.19
C VAL A 64 -0.73 14.58 11.63
N GLU A 65 -0.04 14.46 10.50
CA GLU A 65 0.45 15.62 9.77
C GLU A 65 -0.71 16.39 9.11
N GLY A 66 -0.98 17.58 9.64
CA GLY A 66 -1.97 18.51 9.10
C GLY A 66 -3.42 18.25 9.54
N GLY A 67 -3.70 17.19 10.31
CA GLY A 67 -5.03 16.90 10.85
C GLY A 67 -6.11 16.72 9.79
N ARG A 68 -5.73 16.18 8.62
CA ARG A 68 -6.62 16.02 7.48
C ARG A 68 -7.21 14.61 7.44
N GLU A 69 -8.51 14.52 7.19
CA GLU A 69 -9.21 13.24 7.01
C GLU A 69 -8.62 12.46 5.82
N LEU A 70 -8.55 11.13 5.96
CA LEU A 70 -8.12 10.25 4.88
C LEU A 70 -9.16 10.21 3.74
N PRO A 71 -8.71 10.17 2.48
CA PRO A 71 -9.59 9.83 1.36
C PRO A 71 -10.30 8.50 1.61
N ILE A 72 -11.58 8.42 1.23
CA ILE A 72 -12.44 7.26 1.55
C ILE A 72 -11.84 5.92 1.10
N GLN A 73 -11.14 5.89 -0.03
CA GLN A 73 -10.49 4.67 -0.53
C GLN A 73 -9.34 4.21 0.36
N GLU A 74 -8.57 5.14 0.92
CA GLU A 74 -7.48 4.80 1.85
C GLU A 74 -8.07 4.27 3.16
N SER A 75 -9.12 4.93 3.68
CA SER A 75 -9.82 4.46 4.88
C SER A 75 -10.40 3.06 4.70
N ILE A 76 -10.99 2.75 3.54
CA ILE A 76 -11.48 1.41 3.21
C ILE A 76 -10.34 0.40 3.21
N LEU A 77 -9.21 0.72 2.57
CA LEU A 77 -8.08 -0.20 2.50
C LEU A 77 -7.48 -0.48 3.89
N ILE A 78 -7.38 0.53 4.75
CA ILE A 78 -6.94 0.36 6.15
C ILE A 78 -7.93 -0.52 6.92
N LEU A 79 -9.24 -0.33 6.76
CA LEU A 79 -10.24 -1.21 7.39
C LEU A 79 -10.14 -2.65 6.88
N HIS A 80 -9.99 -2.86 5.58
CA HIS A 80 -9.81 -4.19 4.99
C HIS A 80 -8.53 -4.85 5.52
N TYR A 81 -7.43 -4.10 5.64
CA TYR A 81 -6.21 -4.57 6.27
C TYR A 81 -6.43 -5.02 7.72
N ILE A 82 -7.10 -4.20 8.54
CA ILE A 82 -7.38 -4.54 9.95
C ILE A 82 -8.25 -5.81 10.03
N ILE A 83 -9.29 -5.91 9.21
CA ILE A 83 -10.18 -7.07 9.14
C ILE A 83 -9.39 -8.32 8.74
N GLY A 84 -8.60 -8.23 7.67
CA GLY A 84 -7.77 -9.34 7.20
C GLY A 84 -6.77 -9.80 8.26
N CYS A 85 -6.12 -8.87 8.96
CA CYS A 85 -5.22 -9.20 10.07
C CYS A 85 -5.94 -9.92 11.23
N MET A 86 -7.16 -9.49 11.54
CA MET A 86 -8.02 -10.12 12.55
C MET A 86 -8.44 -11.54 12.15
N GLU A 87 -8.84 -11.75 10.89
CA GLU A 87 -9.25 -13.04 10.36
C GLU A 87 -8.08 -14.02 10.25
N ALA A 88 -6.93 -13.53 9.80
CA ALA A 88 -5.70 -14.30 9.68
C ALA A 88 -5.00 -14.58 11.01
N ARG A 89 -5.41 -13.87 12.09
CA ARG A 89 -4.87 -13.93 13.47
C ARG A 89 -3.37 -13.62 13.54
N GLN A 90 -2.97 -12.47 13.01
CA GLN A 90 -1.58 -11.99 12.93
C GLN A 90 -0.64 -12.99 12.26
N ARG A 91 -0.49 -12.86 10.93
CA ARG A 91 0.50 -13.62 10.16
C ARG A 91 1.77 -12.77 10.04
N GLU A 92 2.89 -13.32 10.49
CA GLU A 92 4.19 -12.72 10.30
C GLU A 92 4.54 -12.65 8.80
N LEU A 93 5.50 -11.78 8.46
CA LEU A 93 6.07 -11.73 7.13
C LEU A 93 6.76 -13.05 6.81
N THR A 94 6.49 -13.60 5.63
CA THR A 94 7.12 -14.85 5.18
C THR A 94 8.52 -14.62 4.62
N ASN A 95 8.80 -13.40 4.15
CA ASN A 95 9.95 -13.02 3.34
C ASN A 95 10.05 -13.79 2.01
N ASN A 96 8.95 -14.39 1.56
CA ASN A 96 8.81 -14.99 0.24
C ASN A 96 8.09 -14.01 -0.69
N TRP A 97 8.66 -13.77 -1.87
CA TRP A 97 8.05 -12.89 -2.87
C TRP A 97 7.15 -13.65 -3.82
N ILE A 98 5.93 -13.16 -3.99
CA ILE A 98 4.98 -13.64 -4.99
C ILE A 98 4.56 -12.52 -5.94
N SER A 99 4.20 -12.88 -7.16
CA SER A 99 3.66 -11.93 -8.13
C SER A 99 2.15 -11.80 -7.99
N PHE A 100 1.56 -10.77 -8.61
CA PHE A 100 0.10 -10.61 -8.62
C PHE A 100 -0.64 -11.82 -9.23
N LYS A 101 0.01 -12.57 -10.13
CA LYS A 101 -0.58 -13.77 -10.77
C LYS A 101 -0.73 -14.96 -9.82
N ASP A 102 0.02 -14.94 -8.72
CA ASP A 102 0.06 -15.99 -7.71
C ASP A 102 -0.94 -15.72 -6.57
N ILE A 103 -1.49 -14.50 -6.52
CA ILE A 103 -2.55 -14.11 -5.57
C ILE A 103 -3.83 -14.89 -5.92
N PRO A 104 -4.55 -15.48 -4.93
CA PRO A 104 -5.88 -16.03 -5.14
C PRO A 104 -6.80 -15.01 -5.83
N ASP A 105 -7.50 -15.44 -6.87
CA ASP A 105 -8.33 -14.59 -7.74
C ASP A 105 -7.59 -13.47 -8.49
N GLY A 106 -6.26 -13.32 -8.32
CA GLY A 106 -5.44 -12.30 -8.98
C GLY A 106 -5.49 -12.37 -10.50
N ARG A 107 -5.67 -13.57 -11.06
CA ARG A 107 -5.82 -13.75 -12.52
C ARG A 107 -7.05 -13.04 -13.08
N PHE A 108 -8.14 -12.90 -12.32
CA PHE A 108 -9.34 -12.17 -12.76
C PHE A 108 -9.13 -10.65 -12.79
N TYR A 109 -8.18 -10.15 -12.00
CA TYR A 109 -7.86 -8.72 -11.89
C TYR A 109 -6.56 -8.33 -12.62
N LEU A 110 -5.85 -9.30 -13.20
CA LEU A 110 -4.50 -9.10 -13.74
C LEU A 110 -4.44 -7.99 -14.80
N ASP A 111 -5.39 -7.95 -15.73
CA ASP A 111 -5.41 -6.91 -16.77
C ASP A 111 -5.63 -5.51 -16.18
N ALA A 112 -6.48 -5.41 -15.17
CA ALA A 112 -6.73 -4.15 -14.48
C ALA A 112 -5.54 -3.73 -13.63
N PHE A 113 -4.88 -4.68 -12.99
CA PHE A 113 -3.66 -4.48 -12.22
C PHE A 113 -2.51 -3.98 -13.13
N ASN A 114 -2.28 -4.65 -14.26
CA ASN A 114 -1.22 -4.26 -15.19
C ASN A 114 -1.42 -2.82 -15.65
N LYS A 115 -2.61 -2.51 -16.19
CA LYS A 115 -2.92 -1.18 -16.73
C LYS A 115 -2.86 -0.04 -15.71
N ARG A 116 -3.02 -0.34 -14.42
CA ARG A 116 -3.15 0.70 -13.38
C ARG A 116 -1.96 0.76 -12.43
N ALA A 117 -1.11 -0.26 -12.39
CA ALA A 117 0.03 -0.29 -11.49
C ALA A 117 1.32 -0.69 -12.21
N LYS A 118 1.36 -1.87 -12.85
CA LYS A 118 2.58 -2.36 -13.49
C LYS A 118 3.00 -1.49 -14.68
N ASP A 119 2.12 -1.30 -15.66
CA ASP A 119 2.45 -0.58 -16.88
C ASP A 119 2.79 0.89 -16.58
N PRO A 120 2.03 1.63 -15.73
CA PRO A 120 2.43 2.99 -15.35
C PRO A 120 3.77 3.08 -14.63
N LEU A 121 4.15 2.06 -13.84
CA LEU A 121 5.48 1.99 -13.22
C LEU A 121 6.56 1.85 -14.30
N VAL A 122 6.39 0.93 -15.24
CA VAL A 122 7.33 0.69 -16.33
C VAL A 122 7.43 1.90 -17.24
N ASP A 123 6.31 2.50 -17.62
CA ASP A 123 6.27 3.68 -18.48
C ASP A 123 7.00 4.88 -17.85
N ALA A 124 6.88 5.05 -16.53
CA ALA A 124 7.49 6.17 -15.82
C ALA A 124 8.99 5.97 -15.57
N PHE A 125 9.40 4.78 -15.12
CA PHE A 125 10.77 4.52 -14.68
C PHE A 125 11.62 3.75 -15.69
N GLY A 126 11.02 3.15 -16.73
CA GLY A 126 11.73 2.27 -17.67
C GLY A 126 12.83 2.95 -18.47
N LYS A 127 12.73 4.26 -18.72
CA LYS A 127 13.79 5.03 -19.39
C LYS A 127 15.05 5.17 -18.54
N ASP A 128 14.88 5.31 -17.22
CA ASP A 128 15.98 5.44 -16.26
C ASP A 128 15.61 4.76 -14.94
N PRO A 129 15.74 3.42 -14.86
CA PRO A 129 15.31 2.65 -13.69
C PRO A 129 16.01 3.05 -12.39
N ASP A 130 17.22 3.62 -12.46
CA ASP A 130 17.99 4.03 -11.29
C ASP A 130 17.29 5.17 -10.51
N LEU A 131 16.39 5.92 -11.16
CA LEU A 131 15.55 6.95 -10.51
C LEU A 131 14.50 6.37 -9.56
N LEU A 132 14.20 5.07 -9.66
CA LEU A 132 13.23 4.41 -8.78
C LEU A 132 13.65 4.50 -7.31
N ILE A 133 14.93 4.27 -7.01
CA ILE A 133 15.45 4.29 -5.64
C ILE A 133 15.25 5.65 -4.96
N PRO A 134 15.78 6.77 -5.48
CA PRO A 134 15.65 8.06 -4.79
C PRO A 134 14.19 8.52 -4.67
N VAL A 135 13.35 8.28 -5.68
CA VAL A 135 11.93 8.69 -5.68
C VAL A 135 11.11 7.89 -4.65
N ILE A 136 11.26 6.57 -4.63
CA ILE A 136 10.51 5.73 -3.70
C ILE A 136 11.05 5.88 -2.27
N SER A 137 12.36 6.10 -2.11
CA SER A 137 12.95 6.37 -0.79
C SER A 137 12.44 7.68 -0.20
N SER A 138 12.29 8.75 -0.99
CA SER A 138 11.83 10.05 -0.50
C SER A 138 10.37 10.00 -0.04
N LEU A 139 9.49 9.32 -0.79
CA LEU A 139 8.07 9.23 -0.44
C LEU A 139 7.81 8.23 0.68
N TYR A 140 8.34 7.01 0.54
CA TYR A 140 7.85 5.85 1.28
C TYR A 140 8.88 5.27 2.25
N ALA A 141 10.01 5.95 2.44
CA ALA A 141 11.16 5.43 3.20
C ALA A 141 11.57 4.02 2.71
N GLY A 142 11.44 3.79 1.40
CA GLY A 142 11.82 2.54 0.76
C GLY A 142 13.32 2.25 0.93
N LYS A 143 13.68 0.97 0.86
CA LYS A 143 15.05 0.49 0.97
C LYS A 143 15.44 -0.31 -0.27
N PRO A 144 16.61 -0.06 -0.88
CA PRO A 144 17.10 -0.87 -2.01
C PRO A 144 17.08 -2.36 -1.71
N SER A 145 16.95 -3.15 -2.77
CA SER A 145 16.95 -4.62 -2.72
C SER A 145 17.69 -5.18 -3.95
N ASP A 146 18.01 -6.46 -3.92
CA ASP A 146 18.90 -7.09 -4.89
C ASP A 146 18.14 -7.92 -5.96
N TYR A 147 16.94 -7.47 -6.35
CA TYR A 147 16.13 -8.09 -7.40
C TYR A 147 16.18 -7.27 -8.69
N GLY A 148 16.22 -7.96 -9.84
CA GLY A 148 16.34 -7.31 -11.14
C GLY A 148 17.61 -6.45 -11.25
N ASP A 149 17.58 -5.44 -12.11
CA ASP A 149 18.68 -4.47 -12.22
C ASP A 149 18.55 -3.36 -11.18
N VAL A 150 17.30 -2.95 -10.88
CA VAL A 150 16.98 -1.99 -9.84
C VAL A 150 15.74 -2.46 -9.09
N SER A 151 15.82 -2.52 -7.76
CA SER A 151 14.63 -2.77 -6.95
C SER A 151 14.64 -2.04 -5.61
N ILE A 152 13.44 -1.80 -5.11
CA ILE A 152 13.21 -1.13 -3.83
C ILE A 152 12.03 -1.74 -3.10
N LYS A 153 12.26 -2.06 -1.83
CA LYS A 153 11.28 -2.61 -0.90
C LYS A 153 10.69 -1.50 -0.05
N LEU A 154 9.37 -1.50 0.10
CA LEU A 154 8.65 -0.57 0.98
C LEU A 154 7.60 -1.30 1.83
N SER A 155 7.15 -0.63 2.88
CA SER A 155 6.18 -1.13 3.86
C SER A 155 4.99 -0.18 3.94
N PRO A 156 3.96 -0.34 3.09
CA PRO A 156 2.80 0.54 3.11
C PRO A 156 2.00 0.47 4.41
N LEU A 157 1.97 -0.72 5.02
CA LEU A 157 1.31 -1.04 6.28
C LEU A 157 2.22 -1.97 7.10
N PRO A 158 2.03 -2.09 8.42
CA PRO A 158 2.93 -2.83 9.30
C PRO A 158 3.25 -4.26 8.83
N LEU A 159 2.23 -5.01 8.38
CA LEU A 159 2.36 -6.40 7.93
C LEU A 159 2.32 -6.58 6.40
N ILE A 160 2.43 -5.49 5.63
CA ILE A 160 2.44 -5.55 4.16
C ILE A 160 3.82 -5.13 3.65
N ARG A 161 4.41 -5.95 2.78
CA ARG A 161 5.65 -5.61 2.08
C ARG A 161 5.41 -5.66 0.58
N VAL A 162 5.92 -4.64 -0.10
CA VAL A 162 5.88 -4.48 -1.55
C VAL A 162 7.29 -4.31 -2.04
N LEU A 163 7.63 -4.96 -3.15
CA LEU A 163 8.90 -4.85 -3.83
C LEU A 163 8.64 -4.40 -5.26
N LEU A 164 9.16 -3.23 -5.62
CA LEU A 164 9.15 -2.74 -6.99
C LEU A 164 10.46 -3.19 -7.65
N VAL A 165 10.38 -3.85 -8.80
CA VAL A 165 11.53 -4.39 -9.54
C VAL A 165 11.49 -3.85 -10.96
N MET A 166 12.65 -3.44 -11.47
CA MET A 166 12.84 -2.97 -12.84
C MET A 166 14.03 -3.69 -13.48
N TRP A 167 13.88 -3.98 -14.77
CA TRP A 167 14.92 -4.46 -15.66
C TRP A 167 15.16 -3.39 -16.74
N LYS A 168 16.43 -3.10 -17.00
CA LYS A 168 16.85 -2.17 -18.04
C LYS A 168 16.59 -2.82 -19.39
N GLY A 169 16.10 -2.01 -20.33
CA GLY A 169 16.02 -2.43 -21.73
C GLY A 169 17.41 -2.40 -22.38
N ASP A 170 17.53 -3.11 -23.49
CA ASP A 170 18.70 -3.11 -24.37
C ASP A 170 18.27 -2.90 -25.84
N GLU A 171 19.16 -3.20 -26.78
CA GLU A 171 18.89 -3.04 -28.21
C GLU A 171 17.81 -4.01 -28.73
N GLU A 172 17.60 -5.14 -28.05
CA GLU A 172 16.69 -6.20 -28.48
C GLU A 172 15.36 -6.17 -27.71
N PHE A 173 15.37 -5.76 -26.43
CA PHE A 173 14.24 -5.82 -25.53
C PHE A 173 13.95 -4.47 -24.83
N PRO A 174 12.67 -4.03 -24.77
CA PRO A 174 12.30 -2.84 -24.02
C PRO A 174 12.50 -3.06 -22.50
N PRO A 175 12.59 -1.98 -21.70
CA PRO A 175 12.60 -2.10 -20.25
C PRO A 175 11.31 -2.76 -19.75
N GLU A 176 11.42 -3.46 -18.63
CA GLU A 176 10.33 -4.19 -18.01
C GLU A 176 10.35 -3.96 -16.50
N GLY A 177 9.22 -4.22 -15.84
CA GLY A 177 9.11 -4.09 -14.40
C GLY A 177 8.03 -4.97 -13.82
N ASN A 178 8.07 -5.12 -12.51
CA ASN A 178 7.08 -5.90 -11.79
C ASN A 178 6.90 -5.38 -10.37
N ILE A 179 5.74 -5.69 -9.79
CA ILE A 179 5.43 -5.41 -8.39
C ILE A 179 5.21 -6.77 -7.73
N LEU A 180 6.06 -7.07 -6.75
CA LEU A 180 6.02 -8.29 -5.96
C LEU A 180 5.56 -7.96 -4.54
N PHE A 181 5.03 -8.98 -3.87
CA PHE A 181 4.46 -8.86 -2.52
C PHE A 181 4.99 -9.97 -1.64
N ASP A 182 5.09 -9.71 -0.33
CA ASP A 182 5.27 -10.82 0.62
C ASP A 182 4.05 -11.74 0.55
N GLU A 183 4.29 -13.05 0.57
CA GLU A 183 3.26 -14.08 0.41
C GLU A 183 2.10 -13.94 1.43
N ASN A 184 2.36 -13.39 2.62
CA ASN A 184 1.33 -13.18 3.64
C ASN A 184 0.19 -12.26 3.17
N ILE A 185 0.42 -11.42 2.15
CA ILE A 185 -0.57 -10.45 1.65
C ILE A 185 -1.88 -11.12 1.23
N SER A 186 -1.82 -12.32 0.66
CA SER A 186 -2.96 -13.09 0.15
C SER A 186 -3.95 -13.51 1.24
N GLN A 187 -3.53 -13.38 2.50
CA GLN A 187 -4.35 -13.73 3.67
C GLN A 187 -4.92 -12.47 4.34
N ILE A 188 -4.44 -11.29 3.94
CA ILE A 188 -4.80 -10.01 4.56
C ILE A 188 -5.66 -9.18 3.61
N LEU A 189 -5.30 -9.14 2.32
CA LEU A 189 -5.96 -8.30 1.32
C LEU A 189 -6.48 -9.14 0.16
N SER A 190 -7.61 -8.70 -0.39
CA SER A 190 -8.13 -9.25 -1.65
C SER A 190 -7.26 -8.84 -2.84
N ALA A 191 -7.37 -9.56 -3.97
CA ALA A 191 -6.70 -9.15 -5.21
C ALA A 191 -7.07 -7.73 -5.65
N GLU A 192 -8.32 -7.31 -5.42
CA GLU A 192 -8.79 -5.96 -5.72
C GLU A 192 -8.10 -4.91 -4.85
N ASP A 193 -8.02 -5.14 -3.53
CA ASP A 193 -7.33 -4.26 -2.59
C ASP A 193 -5.83 -4.17 -2.90
N ILE A 194 -5.19 -5.28 -3.26
CA ILE A 194 -3.77 -5.31 -3.66
C ILE A 194 -3.55 -4.47 -4.92
N ALA A 195 -4.48 -4.54 -5.89
CA ALA A 195 -4.43 -3.70 -7.09
C ALA A 195 -4.63 -2.22 -6.77
N TRP A 196 -5.47 -1.86 -5.81
CA TRP A 196 -5.65 -0.47 -5.36
C TRP A 196 -4.44 0.04 -4.58
N LEU A 197 -3.91 -0.76 -3.66
CA LEU A 197 -2.68 -0.44 -2.94
C LEU A 197 -1.53 -0.13 -3.91
N SER A 198 -1.37 -0.97 -4.93
CA SER A 198 -0.31 -0.81 -5.94
C SER A 198 -0.47 0.49 -6.72
N GLN A 199 -1.71 0.88 -7.06
CA GLN A 199 -2.01 2.19 -7.67
C GLN A 199 -1.65 3.36 -6.74
N MET A 200 -2.02 3.26 -5.46
CA MET A 200 -1.72 4.28 -4.45
C MET A 200 -0.22 4.46 -4.19
N ILE A 201 0.60 3.44 -4.50
CA ILE A 201 2.06 3.55 -4.46
C ILE A 201 2.58 4.22 -5.75
N VAL A 202 2.15 3.72 -6.91
CA VAL A 202 2.75 4.07 -8.21
C VAL A 202 2.41 5.50 -8.63
N PHE A 203 1.14 5.93 -8.57
CA PHE A 203 0.76 7.24 -9.10
C PHE A 203 1.43 8.42 -8.38
N PRO A 204 1.51 8.47 -7.03
CA PRO A 204 2.27 9.53 -6.37
C PRO A 204 3.76 9.47 -6.68
N ALA A 205 4.35 8.28 -6.89
CA ALA A 205 5.74 8.13 -7.31
C ALA A 205 5.99 8.71 -8.71
N ILE A 206 5.06 8.56 -9.64
CA ILE A 206 5.13 9.23 -10.96
C ILE A 206 5.11 10.75 -10.80
N GLY A 207 4.25 11.26 -9.91
CA GLY A 207 4.19 12.70 -9.61
C GLY A 207 5.50 13.22 -9.00
N GLU A 208 6.11 12.44 -8.10
CA GLU A 208 7.39 12.78 -7.49
C GLU A 208 8.56 12.69 -8.48
N LEU A 209 8.57 11.70 -9.37
CA LEU A 209 9.56 11.60 -10.43
C LEU A 209 9.58 12.86 -11.30
N ARG A 210 8.41 13.39 -11.67
CA ARG A 210 8.33 14.65 -12.44
C ARG A 210 8.97 15.82 -11.68
N ARG A 211 8.63 15.99 -10.39
CA ARG A 211 9.25 17.02 -9.53
C ARG A 211 10.75 16.83 -9.37
N TYR A 212 11.20 15.59 -9.23
CA TYR A 212 12.61 15.24 -9.09
C TYR A 212 13.41 15.61 -10.36
N LEU A 213 12.84 15.36 -11.55
CA LEU A 213 13.44 15.73 -12.83
C LEU A 213 13.46 17.26 -13.02
N GLU A 214 12.34 17.95 -12.75
CA GLU A 214 12.27 19.42 -12.79
C GLU A 214 13.32 20.07 -11.86
N GLY A 215 13.50 19.53 -10.65
CA GLY A 215 14.50 20.00 -9.69
C GLY A 215 15.96 19.76 -10.10
N LYS A 216 16.22 18.81 -11.03
CA LYS A 216 17.55 18.57 -11.61
C LYS A 216 17.86 19.52 -12.76
N GLU A 217 16.87 19.94 -13.54
CA GLU A 217 17.07 20.87 -14.67
C GLU A 217 17.37 22.32 -14.22
N VAL A 218 16.98 22.69 -13.00
CA VAL A 218 17.20 24.03 -12.42
C VAL A 218 18.57 24.16 -11.72
N ARG A 219 19.33 23.06 -11.59
CA ARG A 219 20.67 23.04 -10.95
C ARG A 219 21.78 22.90 -11.98
#